data_AF-A0A7W0L8E2-F1
#
_entry.id   AF-A0A7W0L8E2-F1
#
_cell.length_a   1.000
_cell.length_b   1.000
_cell.length_c   1.000
_cell.angle_alpha   90.00
_cell.angle_beta   90.00
_cell.angle_gamma   90.00
#
_symmetry.space_group_name_H-M   'P 1'
#
loop_
_entity.id
_entity.type
_entity.pdbx_description
1 polymer ?
#
loop_
_entity_poly.entity_id
_entity_poly.type
_entity_poly.pdbx_seq_one_letter_code
_entity_poly.pdbx_strand_id
1 'polypeptide(L)'
;RARHAVASGGVLAITLKEGDGEAWTEAKLGRPRHFTYWREPAVHAALMATGWRVFSLEHVAGRDEPWLFVIARTGQVPSKIPRRPV
;
A
#
# COMPACT_ATOMS: atom_id res chain seq x y z
N ARG A 1 7.93 -4.70 -6.46
CA ARG A 1 7.28 -5.55 -7.49
C ARG A 1 5.91 -5.03 -7.89
N ALA A 2 4.99 -4.72 -6.96
CA ALA A 2 3.65 -4.19 -7.27
C ALA A 2 3.64 -3.02 -8.28
N ARG A 3 4.57 -2.06 -8.15
CA ARG A 3 4.69 -0.91 -9.07
C ARG A 3 4.89 -1.29 -10.54
N HIS A 4 5.55 -2.39 -10.84
CA HIS A 4 5.77 -2.82 -12.24
C HIS A 4 4.50 -3.39 -12.88
N ALA A 5 3.53 -3.81 -12.07
CA ALA A 5 2.24 -4.33 -12.54
C ALA A 5 1.18 -3.23 -12.71
N VAL A 6 1.52 -1.98 -12.38
CA VAL A 6 0.58 -0.85 -12.41
C VAL A 6 1.02 0.13 -13.49
N ALA A 7 0.09 0.48 -14.39
CA ALA A 7 0.34 1.45 -15.45
C ALA A 7 0.78 2.82 -14.88
N SER A 8 1.45 3.64 -15.70
CA SER A 8 1.79 5.00 -15.31
C SER A 8 0.53 5.80 -14.91
N GLY A 9 0.57 6.47 -13.77
CA GLY A 9 -0.58 7.15 -13.16
C GLY A 9 -1.64 6.23 -12.53
N GLY A 10 -1.46 4.91 -12.60
CA GLY A 10 -2.36 3.92 -12.03
C GLY A 10 -2.42 3.93 -10.51
N VAL A 11 -3.44 3.26 -9.98
CA VAL A 11 -3.81 3.26 -8.56
C VAL A 11 -3.48 1.93 -7.91
N LEU A 12 -2.97 2.00 -6.68
CA LEU A 12 -2.89 0.90 -5.72
C LEU A 12 -3.94 1.16 -4.64
N ALA A 13 -4.89 0.24 -4.49
CA ALA A 13 -5.85 0.22 -3.39
C ALA A 13 -5.59 -1.02 -2.54
N ILE A 14 -5.27 -0.82 -1.26
CA ILE A 14 -4.96 -1.92 -0.33
C ILE A 14 -5.59 -1.66 1.04
N THR A 15 -5.89 -2.76 1.73
CA THR A 15 -6.37 -2.74 3.11
C THR A 15 -5.37 -3.52 3.96
N LEU A 16 -4.95 -2.93 5.08
CA LEU A 16 -3.98 -3.49 6.01
C LEU A 16 -4.60 -3.58 7.40
N LYS A 17 -4.29 -4.63 8.15
CA LYS A 17 -4.63 -4.67 9.58
C LYS A 17 -3.75 -3.70 10.34
N GLU A 18 -4.36 -2.86 11.16
CA GLU A 18 -3.62 -1.88 11.96
C GLU A 18 -3.11 -2.51 13.25
N GLY A 19 -1.85 -2.27 13.58
CA GLY A 19 -1.24 -2.75 14.83
C GLY A 19 0.27 -2.92 14.69
N ASP A 20 0.87 -3.58 15.68
CA ASP A 20 2.30 -3.83 15.76
C ASP A 20 2.60 -5.33 15.73
N GLY A 21 3.75 -5.71 15.15
CA GLY A 21 4.22 -7.09 15.10
C GLY A 21 3.46 -7.95 14.09
N GLU A 22 3.31 -9.23 14.42
CA GLU A 22 2.71 -10.23 13.53
C GLU A 22 2.03 -11.34 14.32
N ALA A 23 1.08 -12.03 13.69
CA ALA A 23 0.42 -13.18 14.29
C ALA A 23 -0.11 -14.17 13.26
N TRP A 24 -0.24 -15.42 13.70
CA TRP A 24 -1.02 -16.45 13.02
C TRP A 24 -2.46 -16.44 13.52
N THR A 25 -3.42 -16.64 12.62
CA THR A 25 -4.83 -16.82 12.97
C THR A 25 -5.55 -17.74 12.00
N GLU A 26 -6.49 -18.53 12.50
CA GLU A 26 -7.41 -19.34 11.68
C GLU A 26 -8.76 -18.65 11.48
N ALA A 27 -8.95 -17.46 12.06
CA ALA A 27 -10.22 -16.75 12.03
C ALA A 27 -10.74 -16.54 10.60
N LYS A 28 -12.07 -16.62 10.43
CA LYS A 28 -12.85 -16.45 9.19
C LYS A 28 -12.69 -17.54 8.12
N LEU A 29 -11.52 -18.17 7.98
CA LEU A 29 -11.26 -19.13 6.90
C LEU A 29 -10.97 -20.56 7.39
N GLY A 30 -10.88 -20.79 8.70
CA GLY A 30 -10.64 -22.11 9.29
C GLY A 30 -9.28 -22.73 8.90
N ARG A 31 -8.35 -21.89 8.44
CA ARG A 31 -7.00 -22.30 8.01
C ARG A 31 -5.98 -21.24 8.46
N PRO A 32 -4.77 -21.63 8.87
CA PRO A 32 -3.75 -20.69 9.33
C PRO A 32 -3.42 -19.62 8.28
N ARG A 33 -3.44 -18.37 8.71
CA ARG A 33 -2.96 -17.22 7.96
C ARG A 33 -2.04 -16.39 8.83
N HIS A 34 -0.90 -16.03 8.28
CA HIS A 34 0.01 -15.08 8.88
C HIS A 34 -0.39 -13.66 8.49
N PHE A 35 -0.46 -12.77 9.47
CA PHE A 35 -0.63 -11.34 9.27
C PHE A 35 0.54 -10.59 9.88
N THR A 36 1.13 -9.69 9.09
CA THR A 36 1.97 -8.61 9.60
C THR A 36 1.08 -7.39 9.79
N TYR A 37 1.11 -6.82 10.99
CA TYR A 37 0.35 -5.63 11.33
C TYR A 37 1.14 -4.37 10.97
N TRP A 38 0.42 -3.30 10.62
CA TRP A 38 1.02 -2.07 10.17
C TRP A 38 0.53 -0.86 10.95
N ARG A 39 1.42 0.10 11.19
CA ARG A 39 1.09 1.44 11.67
C ARG A 39 1.19 2.42 10.51
N GLU A 40 0.34 3.44 10.49
CA GLU A 40 0.28 4.44 9.42
C GLU A 40 1.68 4.99 9.01
N PRO A 41 2.56 5.42 9.93
CA PRO A 41 3.85 6.00 9.53
C PRO A 41 4.72 5.02 8.73
N ALA A 42 4.70 3.73 9.09
CA ALA A 42 5.46 2.69 8.40
C ALA A 42 4.89 2.43 7.00
N VAL A 43 3.56 2.44 6.85
CA VAL A 43 2.90 2.31 5.53
C VAL A 43 3.27 3.48 4.62
N HIS A 44 3.19 4.71 5.14
CA HIS A 44 3.56 5.92 4.41
C HIS A 44 5.01 5.85 3.92
N ALA A 45 5.95 5.53 4.81
CA ALA A 45 7.37 5.41 4.48
C ALA A 45 7.63 4.34 3.41
N ALA A 46 7.02 3.16 3.54
CA ALA A 46 7.19 2.06 2.59
C ALA A 46 6.65 2.40 1.19
N LEU A 47 5.47 3.04 1.11
CA LEU A 47 4.87 3.47 -0.15
C LEU A 47 5.71 4.56 -0.82
N MET A 48 6.14 5.56 -0.07
CA MET A 48 7.01 6.63 -0.59
C MET A 48 8.35 6.09 -1.10
N ALA A 49 9.02 5.24 -0.32
CA ALA A 49 10.30 4.64 -0.68
C ALA A 49 10.21 3.79 -1.97
N THR A 50 9.03 3.27 -2.29
CA THR A 50 8.79 2.47 -3.49
C THR A 50 8.20 3.28 -4.65
N GLY A 51 8.09 4.61 -4.47
CA GLY A 51 7.68 5.60 -5.47
C GLY A 51 6.18 5.64 -5.73
N TRP A 52 5.40 5.33 -4.71
CA TRP A 52 4.00 5.68 -4.64
C TRP A 52 3.81 7.04 -3.98
N ARG A 53 2.81 7.76 -4.44
CA ARG A 53 2.26 8.93 -3.75
C ARG A 53 0.96 8.49 -3.08
N VAL A 54 0.92 8.55 -1.75
CA VAL A 54 -0.30 8.29 -0.99
C VAL A 54 -1.31 9.40 -1.28
N PHE A 55 -2.53 9.02 -1.65
CA PHE A 55 -3.64 9.94 -1.90
C PHE A 55 -4.61 9.97 -0.73
N SER A 56 -4.95 8.80 -0.18
CA SER A 56 -5.67 8.69 1.07
C SER A 56 -5.14 7.52 1.90
N LEU A 57 -5.17 7.70 3.21
CA LEU A 57 -4.97 6.67 4.21
C LEU A 57 -5.96 6.94 5.33
N GLU A 58 -6.84 5.98 5.59
CA GLU A 58 -7.95 6.14 6.52
C GLU A 58 -7.89 5.04 7.58
N HIS A 59 -8.01 5.45 8.85
CA HIS A 59 -8.25 4.55 9.96
C HIS A 59 -9.72 4.14 9.98
N VAL A 60 -9.98 2.85 9.80
CA VAL A 60 -11.33 2.30 9.76
C VAL A 60 -11.48 1.31 10.92
N ALA A 61 -12.45 1.58 11.80
CA ALA A 61 -12.83 0.62 12.82
C ALA A 61 -13.43 -0.63 12.16
N GLY A 62 -12.83 -1.79 12.37
CA GLY A 62 -13.45 -3.06 12.00
C GLY A 62 -14.26 -3.64 13.16
N ARG A 63 -15.06 -4.68 12.86
CA ARG A 63 -15.83 -5.40 13.88
C ARG A 63 -14.92 -6.04 14.94
N ASP A 64 -13.82 -6.65 14.50
CA ASP A 64 -12.94 -7.45 15.35
C ASP A 64 -11.58 -6.76 15.60
N GLU A 65 -11.12 -5.96 14.65
CA GLU A 65 -9.78 -5.36 14.63
C GLU A 65 -9.78 -4.08 13.78
N PRO A 66 -8.89 -3.10 14.07
CA PRO A 66 -8.76 -1.88 13.29
C PRO A 66 -8.05 -2.11 11.94
N TRP A 67 -8.33 -1.25 10.97
CA TRP A 67 -7.82 -1.34 9.61
C TRP A 67 -7.30 0.00 9.10
N LEU A 68 -6.34 -0.08 8.19
CA LEU A 68 -5.89 1.02 7.34
C LEU A 68 -6.38 0.80 5.92
N PHE A 69 -7.15 1.73 5.38
CA PHE A 69 -7.57 1.74 3.99
C PHE A 69 -6.70 2.72 3.23
N VAL A 70 -5.98 2.24 2.23
CA VAL A 70 -4.95 3.03 1.55
C VAL A 70 -5.22 3.11 0.05
N ILE A 71 -5.24 4.33 -0.47
CA ILE A 71 -5.22 4.62 -1.89
C ILE A 71 -3.94 5.37 -2.22
N ALA A 72 -3.14 4.83 -3.15
CA ALA A 72 -1.92 5.46 -3.62
C ALA A 72 -1.84 5.43 -5.15
N ARG A 73 -1.08 6.35 -5.74
CA ARG A 73 -0.82 6.39 -7.18
C ARG A 73 0.66 6.22 -7.46
N THR A 74 1.00 5.56 -8.56
CA THR A 74 2.42 5.54 -8.97
C THR A 74 2.84 6.97 -9.26
N GLY A 75 3.96 7.39 -8.68
CA GLY A 75 4.56 8.68 -9.01
C GLY A 75 4.84 8.73 -10.51
N GLN A 76 4.49 9.85 -11.15
CA GLN A 76 4.86 10.11 -12.53
C GLN A 76 6.38 9.93 -12.66
N VAL A 77 6.81 9.01 -13.52
CA VAL A 77 8.20 9.04 -13.98
C VAL A 77 8.27 10.26 -14.91
N PRO A 78 9.17 11.23 -14.70
CA PRO A 78 9.36 12.29 -15.67
C PRO A 78 9.66 11.64 -17.01
N SER A 79 8.82 11.89 -18.02
CA SER A 79 9.08 11.46 -19.38
C SER A 79 10.44 12.03 -19.80
N LYS A 80 11.42 11.15 -20.07
CA LYS A 80 12.62 11.54 -20.82
C LYS A 80 12.14 11.88 -22.23
N ILE A 81 11.87 13.15 -22.51
CA ILE A 81 11.73 13.63 -23.89
C ILE A 81 13.14 13.60 -24.50
N PRO A 82 13.44 12.78 -25.53
CA PRO A 82 14.68 12.93 -26.25
C PRO A 82 14.59 14.24 -27.03
N ARG A 83 15.43 15.22 -26.68
CA ARG A 83 15.64 16.39 -27.53
C ARG A 83 16.25 15.89 -28.84
N ARG A 84 15.52 15.99 -29.96
CA ARG A 84 16.13 15.87 -31.28
C ARG A 84 17.14 17.00 -31.45
N PRO A 85 18.38 16.73 -31.90
CA PRO A 85 19.25 17.80 -32.36
C PRO A 85 18.58 18.47 -33.58
N VAL A 86 18.66 19.80 -33.61
CA VAL A 86 18.30 20.62 -34.78
C VAL A 86 19.42 20.54 -35.80
#